data_AF-A0A414AFK7-F1
#
_entry.id   AF-A0A414AFK7-F1
#
_cell.length_a   1.000
_cell.length_b   1.000
_cell.length_c   1.000
_cell.angle_alpha   90.00
_cell.angle_beta   90.00
_cell.angle_gamma   90.00
#
_symmetry.space_group_name_H-M   'P 1'
#
loop_
_entity.id
_entity.type
_entity.pdbx_description
1 polymer ?
#
loop_
_entity_poly.entity_id
_entity_poly.type
_entity_poly.pdbx_seq_one_letter_code
_entity_poly.pdbx_strand_id
1 'polypeptide(L)'
;MCYPAISQEKNAELSENSQNQKMVDGIPMPVLDNGLYTKRLMLECVKEPDLNDSELCKYYGVIDPLEVLGKMLSIGEYQKLSAEIMSINGLKTKKEKLEEAKNS
;
A
#
# COMPACT_ATOMS: atom_id res chain seq x y z
N MET A 1 -10.41 -11.80 -8.02
CA MET A 1 -9.95 -10.41 -7.86
C MET A 1 -8.90 -10.15 -8.95
N CYS A 2 -9.02 -9.05 -9.68
CA CYS A 2 -8.04 -8.63 -10.69
C CYS A 2 -7.19 -7.50 -10.08
N TYR A 3 -5.87 -7.62 -10.13
CA TYR A 3 -4.93 -6.62 -9.61
C TYR A 3 -4.05 -6.11 -10.76
N PRO A 4 -4.49 -5.13 -11.56
CA PRO A 4 -3.65 -4.60 -12.63
C PRO A 4 -2.42 -3.91 -12.05
N ALA A 5 -1.26 -4.10 -12.69
CA ALA A 5 -0.09 -3.30 -12.41
C ALA A 5 -0.37 -1.82 -12.74
N ILE A 6 0.16 -0.91 -11.92
CA ILE A 6 -0.01 0.53 -12.12
C ILE A 6 1.11 1.09 -13.00
N SER A 7 0.85 2.23 -13.66
CA SER A 7 1.89 2.95 -14.41
C SER A 7 2.94 3.55 -13.48
N GLN A 8 4.13 3.85 -14.01
CA GLN A 8 5.16 4.54 -13.23
C GLN A 8 4.75 5.96 -12.81
N GLU A 9 3.94 6.64 -13.62
CA GLU A 9 3.34 7.93 -13.28
C GLU A 9 2.44 7.81 -12.04
N LYS A 10 1.53 6.82 -12.05
CA LYS A 10 0.65 6.59 -10.89
C LYS A 10 1.45 6.19 -9.66
N ASN A 11 2.48 5.36 -9.81
CA ASN A 11 3.37 4.99 -8.72
C ASN A 11 4.07 6.20 -8.08
N ALA A 12 4.52 7.16 -8.91
CA ALA A 12 5.13 8.40 -8.43
C ALA A 12 4.12 9.25 -7.64
N GLU A 13 2.90 9.42 -8.16
CA GLU A 13 1.80 10.12 -7.48
C GLU A 13 1.48 9.49 -6.12
N LEU A 14 1.37 8.16 -6.06
CA LEU A 14 1.11 7.45 -4.81
C LEU A 14 2.26 7.62 -3.82
N SER A 15 3.51 7.61 -4.29
CA SER A 15 4.70 7.79 -3.46
C SER A 15 4.79 9.19 -2.86
N GLU A 16 4.54 10.22 -3.67
CA GLU A 16 4.53 11.62 -3.24
C GLU A 16 3.44 11.88 -2.20
N ASN A 17 2.22 11.41 -2.47
CA ASN A 17 1.10 11.56 -1.55
C ASN A 17 1.31 10.80 -0.23
N SER A 18 2.22 9.83 -0.20
CA SER A 18 2.52 8.97 0.95
C SER A 18 3.74 9.41 1.74
N GLN A 19 4.13 10.69 1.66
CA GLN A 19 5.21 11.24 2.47
C GLN A 19 4.72 11.79 3.79
N ASN A 20 5.48 11.54 4.85
CA ASN A 20 5.37 12.22 6.14
C ASN A 20 6.63 13.05 6.38
N GLN A 21 6.59 13.99 7.32
CA GLN A 21 7.77 14.72 7.75
C GLN A 21 8.46 14.00 8.91
N LYS A 22 9.77 13.85 8.81
CA LYS A 22 10.61 13.37 9.91
C LYS A 22 11.67 14.42 10.23
N MET A 23 11.86 14.72 11.51
CA MET A 23 12.94 15.60 11.95
C MET A 23 14.27 14.85 11.87
N VAL A 24 15.23 15.38 11.12
CA VAL A 24 16.63 14.91 11.07
C VAL A 24 17.49 16.13 11.37
N ASP A 25 18.25 16.08 12.46
CA ASP A 25 19.08 17.19 12.95
C ASP A 25 18.33 18.53 13.08
N GLY A 26 17.06 18.46 13.51
CA GLY A 26 16.19 19.63 13.67
C GLY A 26 15.58 20.17 12.37
N ILE A 27 15.88 19.56 11.23
CA ILE A 27 15.35 19.93 9.92
C ILE A 27 14.22 18.95 9.53
N PRO A 28 13.02 19.43 9.18
CA PRO A 28 11.95 18.57 8.68
C PRO A 28 12.30 18.07 7.27
N MET A 29 12.45 16.76 7.13
CA MET A 29 12.73 16.09 5.87
C MET A 29 11.54 15.22 5.45
N PRO A 30 11.10 15.27 4.18
CA PRO A 30 10.08 14.36 3.67
C PRO A 30 10.63 12.93 3.63
N VAL A 31 9.87 11.99 4.20
CA VAL A 31 10.19 10.57 4.23
C VAL A 31 8.96 9.79 3.79
N LEU A 32 9.16 8.82 2.89
CA LEU A 32 8.09 7.93 2.45
C LEU A 32 7.55 7.10 3.62
N ASP A 33 6.26 7.24 3.90
CA ASP A 33 5.50 6.34 4.75
C ASP A 33 5.15 5.08 3.95
N ASN A 34 5.93 4.03 4.18
CA ASN A 34 5.75 2.75 3.51
C ASN A 34 4.38 2.10 3.82
N GLY A 35 3.82 2.34 5.00
CA GLY A 35 2.52 1.79 5.40
C GLY A 35 1.40 2.45 4.62
N LEU A 36 1.41 3.79 4.56
CA LEU A 36 0.45 4.57 3.80
C LEU A 36 0.56 4.32 2.29
N TYR A 37 1.79 4.26 1.77
CA TYR A 37 2.05 3.91 0.38
C TYR A 37 1.49 2.54 0.02
N THR A 38 1.71 1.53 0.87
CA THR A 38 1.17 0.19 0.66
C THR A 38 -0.36 0.19 0.63
N LYS A 39 -1.02 0.92 1.54
CA LYS A 39 -2.49 1.06 1.54
C LYS A 39 -3.00 1.67 0.24
N ARG A 40 -2.38 2.76 -0.23
CA ARG A 40 -2.78 3.41 -1.47
C ARG A 40 -2.55 2.55 -2.71
N LEU A 41 -1.42 1.83 -2.74
CA LEU A 41 -1.14 0.88 -3.81
C LEU A 41 -2.20 -0.23 -3.87
N MET A 42 -2.59 -0.78 -2.72
CA MET A 42 -3.66 -1.78 -2.66
C MET A 42 -5.01 -1.21 -3.06
N LEU A 43 -5.35 0.01 -2.61
CA LEU A 43 -6.57 0.70 -3.01
C LEU A 43 -6.66 0.86 -4.53
N GLU A 44 -5.56 1.25 -5.18
CA GLU A 44 -5.52 1.42 -6.64
C GLU A 44 -5.61 0.06 -7.37
N CYS A 45 -4.99 -0.99 -6.84
CA CYS A 45 -4.94 -2.30 -7.51
C CYS A 45 -6.19 -3.16 -7.29
N VAL A 46 -6.89 -3.05 -6.16
CA VAL A 46 -8.09 -3.86 -5.90
C VAL A 46 -9.29 -3.25 -6.63
N LYS A 47 -9.70 -3.85 -7.75
CA LYS A 47 -10.85 -3.37 -8.55
C LYS A 47 -12.20 -3.95 -8.11
N GLU A 48 -12.19 -5.14 -7.53
CA GLU A 48 -13.40 -5.80 -7.01
C GLU A 48 -13.10 -6.45 -5.65
N PRO A 49 -13.79 -6.04 -4.57
CA PRO A 49 -14.80 -4.99 -4.52
C PRO A 49 -14.22 -3.59 -4.77
N ASP A 50 -15.04 -2.62 -5.20
CA ASP A 50 -14.63 -1.21 -5.26
C ASP A 50 -14.51 -0.66 -3.84
N LEU A 51 -13.28 -0.48 -3.39
CA LEU A 51 -12.98 0.00 -2.04
C LEU A 51 -13.36 1.47 -1.83
N ASN A 52 -13.57 2.24 -2.91
CA ASN A 52 -14.06 3.61 -2.82
C ASN A 52 -15.59 3.68 -2.67
N ASP A 53 -16.29 2.54 -2.72
CA ASP A 53 -17.72 2.49 -2.51
C ASP A 53 -18.08 2.93 -1.08
N SER A 54 -18.87 4.01 -1.01
CA SER A 54 -19.34 4.56 0.25
C SER A 54 -20.22 3.58 1.04
N GLU A 55 -20.95 2.67 0.37
CA GLU A 55 -21.75 1.65 1.06
C GLU A 55 -20.86 0.58 1.69
N LEU A 56 -19.79 0.18 1.00
CA LEU A 56 -18.78 -0.73 1.53
C LEU A 56 -18.05 -0.10 2.73
N CYS A 57 -17.65 1.17 2.62
CA CYS A 57 -17.03 1.90 3.73
C CYS A 57 -17.96 1.93 4.96
N LYS A 58 -19.25 2.24 4.77
CA LYS A 58 -20.26 2.22 5.83
C LYS A 58 -20.44 0.83 6.43
N TYR A 59 -20.49 -0.22 5.62
CA TYR A 59 -20.61 -1.61 6.08
C TYR A 59 -19.47 -2.00 7.02
N TYR A 60 -18.24 -1.58 6.72
CA TYR A 60 -17.07 -1.81 7.56
C TYR A 60 -16.87 -0.76 8.66
N GLY A 61 -17.74 0.25 8.75
CA GLY A 61 -17.69 1.31 9.76
C GLY A 61 -16.50 2.24 9.64
N VAL A 62 -16.01 2.47 8.41
CA VAL A 62 -14.88 3.37 8.12
C VAL A 62 -15.34 4.54 7.24
N ILE A 63 -14.63 5.67 7.34
CA ILE A 63 -14.84 6.83 6.46
C ILE A 63 -13.81 6.81 5.32
N ASP A 64 -12.59 6.38 5.61
CA ASP A 64 -11.49 6.32 4.65
C ASP A 64 -11.44 4.95 3.95
N PRO A 65 -11.54 4.90 2.60
CA PRO A 65 -11.33 3.69 1.80
C PRO A 65 -10.05 2.92 2.14
N LEU A 66 -8.98 3.62 2.54
CA LEU A 66 -7.70 3.02 2.91
C LEU A 66 -7.77 2.13 4.17
N GLU A 67 -8.86 2.22 4.93
CA GLU A 67 -9.09 1.42 6.13
C GLU A 67 -9.95 0.18 5.87
N VAL A 68 -10.68 0.13 4.74
CA VAL A 68 -11.62 -0.96 4.42
C VAL A 68 -10.92 -2.32 4.45
N LEU A 69 -9.80 -2.47 3.76
CA LEU A 69 -9.05 -3.73 3.72
C LEU A 69 -8.57 -4.18 5.10
N GLY A 70 -8.24 -3.23 5.99
CA GLY A 70 -7.83 -3.54 7.36
C GLY A 70 -8.97 -4.03 8.25
N LYS A 71 -10.23 -3.76 7.88
CA LYS A 71 -11.44 -4.30 8.53
C LYS A 71 -11.95 -5.57 7.87
N MET A 72 -11.78 -5.67 6.56
CA MET A 72 -12.28 -6.76 5.72
C MET A 72 -11.44 -8.04 5.85
N LEU A 73 -10.12 -7.90 5.91
CA LEU A 73 -9.20 -9.04 5.84
C LEU A 73 -8.60 -9.34 7.21
N SER A 74 -8.36 -10.63 7.46
CA SER A 74 -7.49 -11.03 8.56
C SER A 74 -6.06 -10.55 8.33
N ILE A 75 -5.25 -10.51 9.39
CA ILE A 75 -3.84 -10.07 9.32
C ILE A 75 -3.05 -10.87 8.26
N GLY A 76 -3.29 -12.19 8.17
CA GLY A 76 -2.62 -13.05 7.19
C GLY A 76 -3.06 -12.80 5.76
N GLU A 77 -4.36 -12.58 5.53
CA GLU A 77 -4.90 -12.26 4.21
C GLU A 77 -4.41 -10.90 3.72
N TYR A 78 -4.39 -9.88 4.59
CA TYR A 78 -3.86 -8.57 4.26
C TYR A 78 -2.39 -8.63 3.86
N GLN A 79 -1.57 -9.37 4.61
CA GLN A 79 -0.15 -9.56 4.29
C GLN A 79 0.05 -10.28 2.96
N LYS A 80 -0.75 -11.31 2.69
CA LYS A 80 -0.70 -12.05 1.42
C LYS A 80 -1.07 -11.17 0.24
N LEU A 81 -2.16 -10.40 0.36
CA LEU A 81 -2.62 -9.47 -0.67
C LEU A 81 -1.57 -8.39 -0.94
N SER A 82 -1.02 -7.78 0.11
CA SER A 82 0.04 -6.77 -0.02
C SER A 82 1.26 -7.30 -0.75
N ALA A 83 1.71 -8.52 -0.43
CA ALA A 83 2.86 -9.15 -1.07
C ALA A 83 2.57 -9.47 -2.55
N GLU A 84 1.38 -9.99 -2.86
CA GLU A 84 0.95 -10.28 -4.23
C GLU A 84 0.90 -9.02 -5.09
N ILE A 85 0.30 -7.94 -4.59
CA ILE A 85 0.23 -6.65 -5.29
C ILE A 85 1.63 -6.04 -5.50
N MET A 86 2.52 -6.12 -4.50
CA MET A 86 3.90 -5.69 -4.68
C MET A 86 4.61 -6.49 -5.77
N SER A 87 4.45 -7.82 -5.78
CA SER A 87 5.05 -8.71 -6.78
C SER A 87 4.55 -8.40 -8.19
N ILE A 88 3.24 -8.18 -8.37
CA ILE A 88 2.63 -7.81 -9.65
C ILE A 88 3.21 -6.49 -10.18
N ASN A 89 3.50 -5.54 -9.29
CA ASN A 89 4.10 -4.26 -9.64
C ASN A 89 5.64 -4.30 -9.73
N GLY A 90 6.25 -5.48 -9.67
CA GLY A 90 7.72 -5.65 -9.73
C GLY A 90 8.46 -5.05 -8.53
N LEU A 91 7.75 -4.78 -7.43
CA LEU A 91 8.31 -4.25 -6.19
C LEU A 91 8.78 -5.39 -5.31
N LYS A 92 10.07 -5.37 -4.95
CA LYS A 92 10.64 -6.37 -4.04
C LYS A 92 10.01 -6.25 -2.66
N THR A 93 9.49 -7.37 -2.17
CA THR A 93 9.03 -7.52 -0.80
C THR A 93 10.18 -7.34 0.19
N LYS A 94 9.86 -7.06 1.46
CA LYS A 94 10.87 -6.98 2.53
C LYS A 94 11.71 -8.26 2.65
N LYS A 95 11.11 -9.42 2.35
CA LYS A 95 11.78 -10.71 2.40
C LYS A 95 12.85 -10.83 1.30
N GLU A 96 12.50 -10.49 0.06
CA GLU A 96 13.43 -10.53 -1.07
C GLU A 96 14.59 -9.54 -0.88
N LYS A 97 14.30 -8.33 -0.39
CA LYS A 97 15.35 -7.36 -0.05
C LYS A 97 16.31 -7.88 1.02
N LEU A 98 15.84 -8.68 1.98
CA LEU A 98 16.67 -9.28 3.02
C LEU A 98 17.49 -10.47 2.51
N GLU A 99 16.93 -11.30 1.62
CA GLU A 99 17.66 -12.42 1.01
C GLU A 99 18.78 -11.93 0.09
N GLU A 100 18.55 -10.87 -0.68
CA GLU A 100 19.60 -10.23 -1.50
C GLU A 100 20.73 -9.65 -0.66
N ALA A 101 20.40 -8.98 0.45
CA ALA A 101 21.39 -8.41 1.37
C ALA A 101 22.25 -9.47 2.09
N LYS A 102 21.76 -10.72 2.19
CA LYS A 102 22.51 -11.84 2.78
C LYS A 102 23.39 -12.58 1.75
N ASN A 103 23.14 -12.37 0.46
CA ASN A 103 23.87 -12.99 -0.65
C ASN A 103 24.91 -12.03 -1.28
N SER A 104 25.17 -10.89 -0.65
CA SER A 104 26.26 -9.93 -0.96
C SER A 104 27.28 -9.95 0.17
#